data_AF-A0A3Y4DQ48-F1
#
_entry.id   AF-A0A3Y4DQ48-F1
#
_cell.length_a   1.000
_cell.length_b   1.000
_cell.length_c   1.000
_cell.angle_alpha   90.00
_cell.angle_beta   90.00
_cell.angle_gamma   90.00
#
_symmetry.space_group_name_H-M   'P 1'
#
loop_
_entity.id
_entity.type
_entity.pdbx_description
1 polymer ?
#
loop_
_entity_poly.entity_id
_entity_poly.type
_entity_poly.pdbx_seq_one_letter_code
_entity_poly.pdbx_strand_id
1 'polypeptide(L)'
;MKKNSTDNLNSFRYMGYFLLAVILLPLLSMLVYISFNTNWMTNNPKSYLLGYILFASFCLIRLFILRGSYKYANDLILAISAGWIGTSYLVTGQKIFDELPSLELLKDDPLLFYAISFKFILVCSSLISKIVITLIEFIRAWRKEEEGFNGITAWDRIKLIFKKPSPKKQAKR
;
A
#
# COMPACT_ATOMS: atom_id res chain seq x y z
N MET A 1 -36.01 -10.86 -4.96
CA MET A 1 -35.32 -10.54 -3.70
C MET A 1 -34.35 -9.37 -3.93
N LYS A 2 -34.73 -8.14 -3.53
CA LYS A 2 -33.84 -6.97 -3.54
C LYS A 2 -32.87 -7.08 -2.36
N LYS A 3 -31.70 -7.66 -2.57
CA LYS A 3 -30.60 -7.59 -1.60
C LYS A 3 -29.88 -6.24 -1.74
N ASN A 4 -30.48 -5.25 -1.09
CA ASN A 4 -29.89 -4.14 -0.33
C ASN A 4 -28.76 -3.30 -0.95
N SER A 5 -29.13 -2.17 -1.56
CA SER A 5 -28.21 -1.04 -1.77
C SER A 5 -27.64 -0.50 -0.46
N THR A 6 -28.39 -0.63 0.64
CA THR A 6 -28.00 -0.27 2.01
C THR A 6 -26.92 -1.18 2.58
N ASP A 7 -26.91 -2.47 2.26
CA ASP A 7 -25.86 -3.41 2.73
C ASP A 7 -24.52 -3.13 2.05
N ASN A 8 -24.56 -2.80 0.75
CA ASN A 8 -23.37 -2.40 0.00
C ASN A 8 -22.79 -1.08 0.53
N LEU A 9 -23.65 -0.13 0.94
CA LEU A 9 -23.23 1.14 1.52
C LEU A 9 -22.60 0.94 2.91
N ASN A 10 -23.21 0.12 3.76
CA ASN A 10 -22.68 -0.19 5.09
C ASN A 10 -21.35 -0.96 4.99
N SER A 11 -21.26 -1.94 4.09
CA SER A 11 -20.01 -2.63 3.78
C SER A 11 -18.92 -1.65 3.34
N PHE A 12 -19.24 -0.67 2.48
CA PHE A 12 -18.31 0.38 2.07
C PHE A 12 -17.81 1.22 3.25
N ARG A 13 -18.69 1.60 4.18
CA ARG A 13 -18.35 2.37 5.37
C ARG A 13 -17.45 1.58 6.33
N TYR A 14 -17.79 0.33 6.63
CA TYR A 14 -16.97 -0.53 7.49
C TYR A 14 -15.56 -0.74 6.93
N MET A 15 -15.44 -0.85 5.61
CA MET A 15 -14.16 -0.99 4.94
C MET A 15 -13.36 0.34 4.91
N GLY A 16 -14.05 1.48 4.77
CA GLY A 16 -13.45 2.80 4.96
C GLY A 16 -12.89 2.97 6.38
N TYR A 17 -13.68 2.61 7.40
CA TYR A 17 -13.23 2.59 8.80
C TYR A 17 -12.08 1.62 9.02
N PHE A 18 -12.04 0.48 8.33
CA PHE A 18 -10.93 -0.45 8.43
C PHE A 18 -9.64 0.12 7.81
N LEU A 19 -9.70 0.84 6.69
CA LEU A 19 -8.52 1.52 6.14
C LEU A 19 -8.04 2.64 7.05
N LEU A 20 -8.98 3.42 7.59
CA LEU A 20 -8.70 4.44 8.60
C LEU A 20 -8.07 3.80 9.84
N ALA A 21 -8.56 2.63 10.26
CA ALA A 21 -7.99 1.86 11.35
C ALA A 21 -6.60 1.33 11.00
N VAL A 22 -6.31 0.88 9.78
CA VAL A 22 -4.94 0.47 9.39
C VAL A 22 -3.96 1.65 9.39
N ILE A 23 -4.43 2.87 9.11
CA ILE A 23 -3.63 4.10 9.21
C ILE A 23 -3.51 4.60 10.65
N LEU A 24 -4.57 4.51 11.46
CA LEU A 24 -4.62 5.03 12.84
C LEU A 24 -4.18 4.04 13.92
N LEU A 25 -4.34 2.72 13.72
CA LEU A 25 -3.83 1.70 14.64
C LEU A 25 -2.33 1.84 14.88
N PRO A 26 -1.47 2.16 13.88
CA PRO A 26 -0.06 2.47 14.11
C PRO A 26 0.20 3.54 15.16
N LEU A 27 -0.58 4.63 15.10
CA LEU A 27 -0.50 5.71 16.07
C LEU A 27 -1.00 5.23 17.44
N LEU A 28 -2.14 4.53 17.47
CA LEU A 28 -2.73 4.04 18.72
C LEU A 28 -1.89 2.95 19.39
N SER A 29 -1.27 2.04 18.62
CA SER A 29 -0.46 0.95 19.13
C SER A 29 0.89 1.45 19.64
N MET A 30 1.48 2.46 19.01
CA MET A 30 2.65 3.15 19.56
C MET A 30 2.29 3.79 20.91
N LEU A 31 1.17 4.52 20.99
CA LEU A 31 0.72 5.16 22.24
C LEU A 31 0.41 4.15 23.35
N VAL A 32 -0.30 3.07 23.03
CA VAL A 32 -0.65 2.01 24.01
C VAL A 32 0.60 1.26 24.45
N TYR A 33 1.52 0.90 23.55
CA TYR A 33 2.68 0.09 23.92
C TYR A 33 3.73 0.87 24.73
N ILE A 34 3.92 2.17 24.46
CA ILE A 34 4.69 3.09 25.33
C ILE A 34 4.15 3.08 26.76
N SER A 35 2.83 2.92 26.92
CA SER A 35 2.17 2.91 28.24
C SER A 35 2.38 1.62 29.04
N PHE A 36 2.77 0.50 28.40
CA PHE A 36 2.77 -0.83 29.05
C PHE A 36 4.11 -1.58 29.03
N ASN A 37 5.05 -1.29 28.12
CA ASN A 37 6.29 -2.09 28.06
C ASN A 37 7.49 -1.34 27.46
N THR A 38 8.06 -0.43 28.25
CA THR A 38 9.19 0.42 27.86
C THR A 38 10.46 -0.38 27.57
N ASN A 39 10.81 -1.38 28.40
CA ASN A 39 12.13 -2.03 28.38
C ASN A 39 12.52 -2.75 27.08
N TRP A 40 11.60 -3.44 26.39
CA TRP A 40 11.96 -4.15 25.16
C TRP A 40 12.16 -3.19 23.98
N MET A 41 11.37 -2.12 23.94
CA MET A 41 11.41 -1.10 22.89
C MET A 41 12.68 -0.24 22.99
N THR A 42 13.11 0.12 24.20
CA THR A 42 14.38 0.83 24.41
C THR A 42 15.58 0.00 23.98
N ASN A 43 15.53 -1.31 24.19
CA ASN A 43 16.65 -2.21 23.91
C ASN A 43 16.71 -2.67 22.45
N ASN A 44 15.58 -2.76 21.75
CA ASN A 44 15.51 -3.26 20.37
C ASN A 44 14.54 -2.45 19.46
N PRO A 45 14.74 -1.12 19.32
CA PRO A 45 13.78 -0.24 18.64
C PRO A 45 13.61 -0.60 17.14
N LYS A 46 14.69 -1.05 16.49
CA LYS A 46 14.68 -1.42 15.05
C LYS A 46 13.82 -2.66 14.77
N SER A 47 13.97 -3.70 15.58
CA SER A 47 13.23 -4.96 15.43
C SER A 47 11.74 -4.77 15.68
N TYR A 48 11.39 -3.92 16.65
CA TYR A 48 9.99 -3.54 16.89
C TYR A 48 9.39 -2.83 15.68
N LEU A 49 10.07 -1.82 15.15
CA LEU A 49 9.61 -1.05 13.99
C LEU A 49 9.42 -1.96 12.77
N LEU A 50 10.35 -2.89 12.53
CA LEU A 50 10.25 -3.86 11.45
C LEU A 50 9.04 -4.78 11.61
N GLY A 51 8.84 -5.36 12.80
CA GLY A 51 7.68 -6.21 13.08
C GLY A 51 6.37 -5.47 12.83
N TYR A 52 6.33 -4.20 13.21
CA TYR A 52 5.18 -3.33 12.98
C TYR A 52 4.91 -3.08 11.49
N ILE A 53 5.96 -2.74 10.74
CA ILE A 53 5.88 -2.54 9.28
C ILE A 53 5.34 -3.79 8.59
N LEU A 54 5.82 -4.97 8.97
CA LEU A 54 5.37 -6.24 8.39
C LEU A 54 3.90 -6.52 8.71
N PHE A 55 3.47 -6.29 9.95
CA PHE A 55 2.07 -6.45 10.36
C PHE A 55 1.14 -5.51 9.59
N ALA A 56 1.47 -4.21 9.53
CA ALA A 56 0.70 -3.23 8.77
C ALA A 56 0.62 -3.59 7.29
N SER A 57 1.74 -4.07 6.72
CA SER A 57 1.79 -4.54 5.33
C SER A 57 0.83 -5.70 5.10
N PHE A 58 0.80 -6.68 6.01
CA PHE A 58 -0.10 -7.82 5.92
C PHE A 58 -1.57 -7.39 5.94
N CYS A 59 -1.94 -6.42 6.80
CA CYS A 59 -3.29 -5.86 6.84
C CYS A 59 -3.68 -5.19 5.52
N LEU A 60 -2.79 -4.41 4.91
CA LEU A 60 -3.01 -3.77 3.61
C LEU A 60 -3.16 -4.80 2.47
N ILE A 61 -2.35 -5.86 2.47
CA ILE A 61 -2.48 -6.96 1.51
C ILE A 61 -3.83 -7.66 1.69
N ARG A 62 -4.24 -7.94 2.93
CA ARG A 62 -5.54 -8.54 3.25
C ARG A 62 -6.69 -7.67 2.74
N LEU A 63 -6.60 -6.35 2.92
CA LEU A 63 -7.57 -5.41 2.39
C LEU A 63 -7.69 -5.49 0.87
N PHE A 64 -6.55 -5.52 0.16
CA PHE A 64 -6.54 -5.68 -1.28
C PHE A 64 -7.21 -6.98 -1.73
N ILE A 65 -6.92 -8.11 -1.06
CA ILE A 65 -7.55 -9.40 -1.36
C ILE A 65 -9.07 -9.31 -1.21
N LEU A 66 -9.57 -8.61 -0.18
CA LEU A 66 -11.00 -8.39 0.02
C LEU A 66 -11.59 -7.44 -1.01
N ARG A 67 -10.84 -6.41 -1.44
CA ARG A 67 -11.31 -5.43 -2.43
C ARG A 67 -10.17 -4.74 -3.17
N GLY A 68 -10.15 -4.92 -4.50
CA GLY A 68 -9.10 -4.36 -5.36
C GLY A 68 -8.99 -2.82 -5.34
N SER A 69 -10.03 -2.09 -4.93
CA SER A 69 -9.97 -0.61 -4.84
C SER A 69 -8.90 -0.08 -3.89
N TYR A 70 -8.48 -0.91 -2.92
CA TYR A 70 -7.42 -0.55 -1.97
C TYR A 70 -6.04 -0.40 -2.60
N LYS A 71 -5.83 -0.98 -3.77
CA LYS A 71 -4.65 -0.69 -4.58
C LYS A 71 -4.53 0.81 -4.84
N TYR A 72 -5.62 1.46 -5.26
CA TYR A 72 -5.62 2.89 -5.57
C TYR A 72 -5.45 3.75 -4.32
N ALA A 73 -6.04 3.34 -3.19
CA ALA A 73 -5.83 4.03 -1.92
C ALA A 73 -4.36 3.93 -1.46
N ASN A 74 -3.75 2.75 -1.59
CA ASN A 74 -2.34 2.56 -1.29
C ASN A 74 -1.43 3.37 -2.24
N ASP A 75 -1.79 3.44 -3.52
CA ASP A 75 -1.07 4.25 -4.51
C ASP A 75 -1.18 5.75 -4.20
N LEU A 76 -2.34 6.21 -3.74
CA LEU A 76 -2.53 7.59 -3.29
C LEU A 76 -1.66 7.92 -2.08
N ILE A 77 -1.58 7.02 -1.09
CA ILE A 77 -0.71 7.18 0.09
C ILE A 77 0.75 7.31 -0.34
N LEU A 78 1.21 6.45 -1.25
CA LEU A 78 2.57 6.50 -1.79
C LEU A 78 2.82 7.79 -2.58
N ALA A 79 1.86 8.25 -3.39
CA ALA A 79 1.98 9.48 -4.17
C ALA A 79 2.05 10.73 -3.27
N ILE A 80 1.19 10.82 -2.25
CA ILE A 80 1.23 11.90 -1.26
C ILE A 80 2.56 11.88 -0.52
N SER A 81 3.01 10.69 -0.10
CA SER A 81 4.27 10.54 0.62
C SER A 81 5.48 10.93 -0.23
N ALA A 82 5.49 10.55 -1.52
CA ALA A 82 6.52 10.96 -2.47
C ALA A 82 6.50 12.48 -2.71
N GLY A 83 5.32 13.08 -2.84
CA GLY A 83 5.15 14.52 -2.93
C GLY A 83 5.67 15.25 -1.70
N TRP A 84 5.39 14.73 -0.50
CA TRP A 84 5.92 15.25 0.75
C TRP A 84 7.45 15.18 0.80
N ILE A 85 8.03 14.03 0.46
CA ILE A 85 9.49 13.85 0.42
C ILE A 85 10.13 14.82 -0.57
N GLY A 86 9.62 14.88 -1.80
CA GLY A 86 10.13 15.79 -2.82
C GLY A 86 10.04 17.25 -2.40
N THR A 87 8.90 17.68 -1.85
CA THR A 87 8.69 19.06 -1.41
C THR A 87 9.59 19.42 -0.23
N SER A 88 9.69 18.53 0.78
CA SER A 88 10.56 18.75 1.94
C SER A 88 12.03 18.86 1.52
N TYR A 89 12.50 17.99 0.63
CA TYR A 89 13.85 18.07 0.08
C TYR A 89 14.11 19.37 -0.67
N LEU A 90 13.15 19.85 -1.47
CA LEU A 90 13.26 21.12 -2.18
C LEU A 90 13.32 22.33 -1.22
N VAL A 91 12.59 22.29 -0.12
CA VAL A 91 12.48 23.42 0.83
C VAL A 91 13.66 23.47 1.80
N THR A 92 14.08 22.32 2.35
CA THR A 92 15.11 22.28 3.40
C THR A 92 16.49 21.93 2.87
N GLY A 93 16.60 21.41 1.64
CA GLY A 93 17.84 20.86 1.08
C GLY A 93 18.35 19.60 1.80
N GLN A 94 17.60 19.10 2.79
CA GLN A 94 17.99 18.01 3.66
C GLN A 94 17.00 16.86 3.57
N LYS A 95 17.50 15.62 3.72
CA LYS A 95 16.70 14.40 3.74
C LYS A 95 16.10 14.11 5.12
N ILE A 96 15.64 15.15 5.82
CA ILE A 96 15.22 15.11 7.24
C ILE A 96 14.15 14.03 7.48
N PHE A 97 13.35 13.71 6.46
CA PHE A 97 12.25 12.76 6.55
C PHE A 97 12.57 11.35 6.05
N ASP A 98 13.75 11.10 5.44
CA ASP A 98 14.09 9.79 4.88
C ASP A 98 14.91 8.91 5.84
N GLU A 99 15.42 9.50 6.91
CA GLU A 99 16.20 8.78 7.92
C GLU A 99 15.31 8.31 9.07
N LEU A 100 15.67 7.15 9.64
CA LEU A 100 15.04 6.67 10.87
C LEU A 100 15.29 7.71 11.96
N PRO A 101 14.27 8.19 12.70
CA PRO A 101 14.49 9.23 13.68
C PRO A 101 15.35 8.69 14.83
N SER A 102 16.33 9.48 15.27
CA SER A 102 17.22 9.10 16.37
C SER A 102 16.48 9.15 17.70
N LEU A 103 16.90 8.31 18.66
CA LEU A 103 16.35 8.35 20.03
C LEU A 103 16.67 9.66 20.75
N GLU A 104 17.67 10.41 20.28
CA GLU A 104 18.00 11.75 20.79
C GLU A 104 16.92 12.76 20.38
N LEU A 105 16.39 12.64 19.17
CA LEU A 105 15.28 13.48 18.69
C LEU A 105 14.01 13.30 19.53
N LEU A 106 13.80 12.13 20.13
CA LEU A 106 12.68 11.90 21.06
C LEU A 106 12.77 12.80 22.30
N LYS A 107 13.97 13.15 22.74
CA LYS A 107 14.19 14.02 23.91
C LYS A 107 14.04 15.49 23.56
N ASP A 108 14.53 15.89 22.39
CA ASP A 108 14.55 17.29 21.96
C ASP A 108 13.20 17.75 21.39
N ASP A 109 12.61 16.95 20.49
CA ASP A 109 11.30 17.21 19.88
C ASP A 109 10.51 15.91 19.68
N PRO A 110 9.73 15.50 20.70
CA PRO A 110 8.92 14.28 20.65
C PRO A 110 7.93 14.28 19.48
N LEU A 111 7.35 15.44 19.15
CA LEU A 111 6.35 15.53 18.08
C LEU A 111 6.97 15.24 16.72
N LEU A 112 8.15 15.81 16.46
CA LEU A 112 8.88 15.57 15.23
C LEU A 112 9.34 14.10 15.13
N PHE A 113 9.80 13.49 16.22
CA PHE A 113 10.14 12.07 16.27
C PHE A 113 8.97 11.17 15.87
N TYR A 114 7.77 11.39 16.44
CA TYR A 114 6.59 10.61 16.10
C TYR A 114 6.11 10.85 14.67
N ALA A 115 6.18 12.08 14.17
CA ALA A 115 5.80 12.41 12.80
C ALA A 115 6.67 11.69 11.77
N ILE A 116 8.00 11.69 11.97
CA ILE A 116 8.94 10.97 11.09
C ILE A 116 8.71 9.46 11.20
N SER A 117 8.56 8.93 12.41
CA SER A 117 8.29 7.50 12.63
C SER A 117 7.00 7.04 11.94
N PHE A 118 5.93 7.82 12.07
CA PHE A 118 4.65 7.54 11.45
C PHE A 118 4.75 7.52 9.92
N LYS A 119 5.36 8.55 9.32
CA LYS A 119 5.60 8.61 7.88
C LYS A 119 6.41 7.39 7.41
N PHE A 120 7.48 7.04 8.13
CA PHE A 120 8.32 5.90 7.78
C PHE A 120 7.53 4.59 7.75
N ILE A 121 6.75 4.32 8.81
CA ILE A 121 5.88 3.14 8.89
C ILE A 121 4.85 3.13 7.76
N LEU A 122 4.20 4.27 7.49
CA LEU A 122 3.20 4.41 6.45
C LEU A 122 3.80 4.09 5.07
N VAL A 123 4.94 4.70 4.72
CA VAL A 123 5.60 4.50 3.43
C VAL A 123 6.09 3.06 3.27
N CYS A 124 6.81 2.53 4.25
CA CYS A 124 7.38 1.19 4.17
C CYS A 124 6.28 0.12 4.07
N SER A 125 5.23 0.23 4.88
CA SER A 125 4.13 -0.74 4.85
C SER A 125 3.35 -0.68 3.54
N SER A 126 3.09 0.51 3.01
CA SER A 126 2.45 0.69 1.71
C SER A 126 3.31 0.16 0.56
N LEU A 127 4.63 0.31 0.62
CA LEU A 127 5.56 -0.14 -0.41
C LEU A 127 5.66 -1.67 -0.45
N ILE A 128 5.84 -2.33 0.71
CA ILE A 128 5.85 -3.80 0.81
C ILE A 128 4.53 -4.36 0.30
N SER A 129 3.41 -3.77 0.71
CA SER A 129 2.08 -4.17 0.24
C SER A 129 1.95 -4.02 -1.27
N LYS A 130 2.43 -2.90 -1.84
CA LYS A 130 2.40 -2.66 -3.29
C LYS A 130 3.19 -3.72 -4.05
N ILE A 131 4.37 -4.10 -3.58
CA ILE A 131 5.20 -5.14 -4.20
C ILE A 131 4.41 -6.46 -4.27
N VAL A 132 3.85 -6.91 -3.14
CA VAL A 132 3.08 -8.16 -3.09
C VAL A 132 1.83 -8.10 -3.95
N ILE A 133 1.06 -7.00 -3.89
CA ILE A 133 -0.13 -6.78 -4.71
C ILE A 133 0.22 -6.86 -6.20
N THR A 134 1.30 -6.18 -6.61
CA THR A 134 1.75 -6.16 -8.00
C THR A 134 2.17 -7.55 -8.46
N LEU A 135 2.86 -8.32 -7.61
CA LEU A 135 3.22 -9.70 -7.91
C LEU A 135 1.98 -10.60 -8.09
N ILE A 136 0.97 -10.45 -7.22
CA ILE A 136 -0.30 -11.19 -7.35
C ILE A 136 -0.99 -10.86 -8.68
N GLU A 137 -1.05 -9.58 -9.04
CA GLU A 137 -1.65 -9.14 -10.31
C GLU A 137 -0.87 -9.66 -11.52
N PHE A 138 0.45 -9.64 -11.46
CA PHE A 138 1.32 -10.19 -12.50
C PHE A 138 1.05 -11.68 -12.71
N ILE A 139 1.02 -12.49 -11.64
CA ILE A 139 0.73 -13.93 -11.72
C ILE A 139 -0.68 -14.16 -12.30
N ARG A 140 -1.67 -13.35 -11.91
CA ARG A 140 -3.04 -13.45 -12.45
C ARG A 140 -3.11 -13.10 -13.94
N ALA A 141 -2.38 -12.08 -14.38
CA ALA A 141 -2.31 -11.69 -15.78
C ALA A 141 -1.64 -12.79 -16.61
N TRP A 142 -0.51 -13.32 -16.12
CA TRP A 142 0.20 -14.40 -16.78
C TRP A 142 -0.66 -15.67 -16.94
N ARG A 143 -1.39 -16.11 -15.89
CA ARG A 143 -2.32 -17.25 -16.03
C ARG A 143 -3.43 -17.00 -17.06
N LYS A 144 -4.00 -15.80 -17.09
CA LYS A 144 -5.04 -15.45 -18.07
C LYS A 144 -4.49 -15.47 -19.50
N GLU A 145 -3.26 -15.02 -19.70
CA GLU A 145 -2.57 -15.14 -20.98
C GLU A 145 -2.44 -16.62 -21.35
N GLU A 146 -1.92 -17.47 -20.47
CA GLU A 146 -1.79 -18.92 -20.73
C GLU A 146 -3.12 -19.60 -21.06
N GLU A 147 -4.19 -19.29 -20.33
CA GLU A 147 -5.54 -19.79 -20.63
C GLU A 147 -6.03 -19.33 -22.00
N GLY A 148 -5.76 -18.07 -22.38
CA GLY A 148 -6.05 -17.53 -23.71
C GLY A 148 -5.20 -18.13 -24.83
N PHE A 149 -4.11 -18.83 -24.49
CA PHE A 149 -3.19 -19.49 -25.41
C PHE A 149 -3.27 -21.02 -25.39
N ASN A 150 -4.15 -21.61 -24.58
CA ASN A 150 -4.40 -23.04 -24.57
C ASN A 150 -5.01 -23.48 -25.92
N GLY A 151 -4.29 -24.34 -26.65
CA GLY A 151 -4.68 -24.81 -27.99
C GLY A 151 -4.11 -24.03 -29.17
N ILE A 152 -3.30 -22.99 -28.93
CA ILE A 152 -2.72 -22.13 -29.98
C ILE A 152 -1.22 -22.42 -30.14
N THR A 153 -0.79 -22.86 -31.33
CA THR A 153 0.61 -23.15 -31.63
C THR A 153 1.47 -21.88 -31.57
N ALA A 154 2.78 -22.03 -31.30
CA ALA A 154 3.71 -20.89 -31.20
C ALA A 154 3.68 -19.96 -32.43
N TRP A 155 3.41 -20.50 -33.62
CA TRP A 155 3.29 -19.75 -34.87
C TRP A 155 2.02 -18.88 -34.95
N ASP A 156 0.91 -19.36 -34.41
CA ASP A 156 -0.33 -18.58 -34.34
C ASP A 156 -0.23 -17.44 -33.32
N ARG A 157 0.57 -17.63 -32.25
CA ARG A 157 0.89 -16.58 -31.27
C ARG A 157 1.66 -15.42 -31.91
N ILE A 158 2.67 -15.73 -32.72
CA ILE A 158 3.43 -14.72 -33.48
C ILE A 158 2.49 -14.00 -34.45
N LYS A 159 1.66 -14.72 -35.22
CA LYS A 159 0.69 -14.09 -36.13
C LYS A 159 -0.32 -13.17 -35.44
N LEU A 160 -0.77 -13.49 -34.22
CA LEU A 160 -1.69 -12.64 -33.45
C LEU A 160 -1.03 -11.36 -32.94
N ILE A 161 0.23 -11.43 -32.48
CA ILE A 161 1.01 -10.25 -32.04
C ILE A 161 1.27 -9.30 -33.22
N PHE A 162 1.53 -9.84 -34.41
CA PHE A 162 1.78 -9.05 -35.63
C PHE A 162 0.50 -8.72 -36.44
N LYS A 163 -0.68 -9.19 -36.03
CA LYS A 163 -1.94 -8.80 -36.66
C LYS A 163 -2.29 -7.39 -36.19
N LYS A 164 -2.02 -6.39 -37.04
CA LYS A 164 -2.55 -5.03 -36.85
C LYS A 164 -4.05 -5.11 -36.51
N PRO A 165 -4.54 -4.42 -35.47
CA PRO A 165 -5.96 -4.37 -35.21
C PRO A 165 -6.65 -3.83 -36.46
N SER A 166 -7.55 -4.62 -37.04
CA SER A 166 -8.32 -4.14 -38.20
C SER A 166 -9.08 -2.89 -37.74
N PRO A 167 -9.05 -1.78 -38.50
CA PRO A 167 -9.78 -0.59 -38.11
C PRO A 167 -11.25 -1.00 -37.90
N LYS A 168 -11.75 -0.80 -36.68
CA LYS A 168 -13.17 -1.00 -36.37
C LYS A 168 -13.94 -0.31 -37.49
N LYS A 169 -14.68 -1.07 -38.30
CA LYS A 169 -15.69 -0.49 -39.19
C LYS A 169 -16.57 0.35 -38.28
N GLN A 170 -16.43 1.67 -38.37
CA GLN A 170 -17.43 2.59 -37.85
C GLN A 170 -18.74 2.15 -38.50
N ALA A 171 -19.60 1.53 -37.71
CA ALA A 171 -20.96 1.27 -38.12
C ALA A 171 -21.55 2.64 -38.43
N LYS A 172 -21.82 2.84 -39.73
CA LYS A 172 -22.47 4.02 -40.27
C LYS A 172 -23.79 4.25 -39.54
N ARG A 173 -23.99 5.52 -39.17
CA ARG A 173 -25.24 6.29 -39.10
C ARG A 173 -26.54 5.51 -38.90
#